data_AF-A0A1B3X2V6-F1
#
_entry.id   AF-A0A1B3X2V6-F1
#
_cell.length_a   1.000
_cell.length_b   1.000
_cell.length_c   1.000
_cell.angle_alpha   90.00
_cell.angle_beta   90.00
_cell.angle_gamma   90.00
#
_symmetry.space_group_name_H-M   'P 1'
#
loop_
_entity.id
_entity.type
_entity.pdbx_description
1 polymer ?
#
loop_
_entity_poly.entity_id
_entity_poly.type
_entity_poly.pdbx_seq_one_letter_code
_entity_poly.pdbx_strand_id
1 'polypeptide(L)'
;MKGKKIAGLLLCGLLFMGANAEASGEFPYKNAVLAHRAPDGSIGFVAGPDLPVLKVFRTEGAAPDYYIRFEAKKGAFQKETAIHARVLADGKEIALEPVGDEVRMHSSKWFAGWYCLSADDVSAMGSAAEFSFQLVGAGDKVLWTQKGKLKTAEAMQKIAKAEPKDYLREGKIRAEAAAESVRADSRPRVFLPNVSPETVQVRIYDYLEELKKDKETKADWQGFTPYVHTNECILAVLGESIGDSIPLVTFETIPYQGGTLLAMMKDQEYYDKYAKQFFTIGMMTADGFVIDLTSVWRGTADRWDGFLNNLYREMSPHAEFPFEISHKNEKGEGNRFFVTEPRTARLAAGDEIIAVDGASAAWYKPNELRLVLLQKQGTVVFRVRHTDGTEEEIALAPEMCPPTRMPAENLDRAKKLAYFAEKKAAASESYVHTQGNYPKLFSLMDESYRAAP
;
A
#
# COMPACT_ATOMS: atom_id res chain seq x y z
N MET A 1 34.95 -15.52 38.93
CA MET A 1 34.83 -14.18 38.32
C MET A 1 35.27 -14.28 36.86
N LYS A 2 34.30 -14.34 35.94
CA LYS A 2 33.89 -13.28 34.99
C LYS A 2 35.04 -12.86 34.04
N GLY A 3 34.94 -12.96 32.71
CA GLY A 3 33.80 -13.28 31.83
C GLY A 3 34.29 -13.92 30.53
N LYS A 4 33.49 -14.88 30.05
CA LYS A 4 33.69 -15.52 28.75
C LYS A 4 32.93 -14.74 27.68
N LYS A 5 33.64 -14.37 26.63
CA LYS A 5 33.15 -13.82 25.38
C LYS A 5 32.14 -14.79 24.77
N ILE A 6 30.87 -14.39 24.66
CA ILE A 6 29.86 -15.07 23.85
C ILE A 6 29.82 -14.32 22.52
N ALA A 7 30.70 -14.73 21.61
CA ALA A 7 30.65 -14.39 20.20
C ALA A 7 30.99 -15.69 19.47
N GLY A 8 29.98 -16.37 18.91
CA GLY A 8 30.21 -17.64 18.20
C GLY A 8 29.10 -18.68 18.25
N LEU A 9 27.85 -18.32 18.55
CA LEU A 9 26.75 -19.29 18.63
C LEU A 9 25.39 -18.73 18.15
N LEU A 10 25.42 -17.94 17.07
CA LEU A 10 24.21 -17.45 16.39
C LEU A 10 24.17 -17.81 14.89
N LEU A 11 25.12 -18.62 14.39
CA LEU A 11 25.27 -18.89 12.95
C LEU A 11 24.91 -20.32 12.49
N CYS A 12 24.44 -21.23 13.34
CA CYS A 12 24.28 -22.65 12.95
C CYS A 12 22.92 -23.30 13.29
N GLY A 13 21.82 -22.54 13.35
CA GLY A 13 20.51 -23.04 13.75
C GLY A 13 19.39 -23.00 12.69
N LEU A 14 19.71 -23.00 11.39
CA LEU A 14 18.72 -22.82 10.30
C LEU A 14 18.83 -23.86 9.19
N LEU A 15 19.04 -25.12 9.56
CA LEU A 15 18.85 -26.25 8.66
C LEU A 15 17.78 -27.16 9.25
N PHE A 16 16.86 -27.61 8.40
CA PHE A 16 15.66 -28.43 8.66
C PHE A 16 14.40 -27.64 9.04
N MET A 17 13.57 -27.34 8.03
CA MET A 17 12.21 -27.88 7.87
C MET A 17 11.44 -27.20 6.73
N GLY A 18 10.71 -28.01 5.94
CA GLY A 18 9.41 -27.65 5.35
C GLY A 18 9.35 -26.72 4.12
N ALA A 19 9.31 -27.30 2.92
CA ALA A 19 8.82 -26.61 1.72
C ALA A 19 7.31 -26.30 1.82
N ASN A 20 6.91 -25.16 1.27
CA ASN A 20 5.54 -24.66 1.00
C ASN A 20 4.85 -23.82 2.08
N ALA A 21 5.35 -22.60 2.28
CA ALA A 21 4.51 -21.45 2.58
C ALA A 21 4.63 -20.46 1.41
N GLU A 22 3.62 -20.41 0.53
CA GLU A 22 3.46 -19.29 -0.40
C GLU A 22 3.18 -18.06 0.46
N ALA A 23 4.24 -17.31 0.77
CA ALA A 23 4.21 -16.06 1.50
C ALA A 23 3.59 -14.98 0.59
N SER A 24 2.27 -14.85 0.69
CA SER A 24 1.44 -13.85 0.02
C SER A 24 0.38 -13.44 1.04
N GLY A 25 0.73 -12.53 1.94
CA GLY A 25 -0.06 -12.31 3.15
C GLY A 25 -1.17 -11.27 3.17
N GLU A 26 -1.29 -10.70 4.35
CA GLU A 26 -2.47 -10.06 4.90
C GLU A 26 -2.14 -8.63 5.35
N PHE A 27 -2.89 -7.63 4.88
CA PHE A 27 -3.01 -6.43 5.69
C PHE A 27 -3.71 -6.84 6.98
N PRO A 28 -3.31 -6.39 8.18
CA PRO A 28 -4.29 -6.26 9.24
C PRO A 28 -5.27 -5.16 8.80
N TYR A 29 -6.23 -5.51 7.94
CA TYR A 29 -7.50 -4.82 7.72
C TYR A 29 -8.31 -4.69 9.01
N LYS A 30 -7.72 -5.10 10.14
CA LYS A 30 -8.27 -5.22 11.47
C LYS A 30 -8.98 -3.96 11.93
N ASN A 31 -8.77 -2.78 11.33
CA ASN A 31 -9.53 -1.57 11.65
C ASN A 31 -9.67 -0.50 10.52
N ALA A 32 -9.07 -0.62 9.33
CA ALA A 32 -8.96 0.49 8.38
C ALA A 32 -9.52 0.18 6.98
N VAL A 33 -10.16 1.18 6.36
CA VAL A 33 -10.55 1.17 4.94
C VAL A 33 -9.40 1.77 4.14
N LEU A 34 -8.98 1.07 3.08
CA LEU A 34 -7.97 1.55 2.14
C LEU A 34 -8.66 1.97 0.84
N ALA A 35 -8.18 3.03 0.21
CA ALA A 35 -8.75 3.56 -1.02
C ALA A 35 -7.80 3.38 -2.21
N HIS A 36 -8.36 3.13 -3.38
CA HIS A 36 -7.64 2.97 -4.64
C HIS A 36 -8.33 3.82 -5.73
N ARG A 37 -7.54 4.39 -6.64
CA ARG A 37 -8.07 5.00 -7.86
C ARG A 37 -7.49 4.29 -9.07
N ALA A 38 -8.36 3.68 -9.87
CA ALA A 38 -7.98 3.01 -11.10
C ALA A 38 -7.68 4.05 -12.22
N PRO A 39 -6.90 3.68 -13.25
CA PRO A 39 -6.55 4.56 -14.38
C PRO A 39 -7.74 5.07 -15.17
N ASP A 40 -8.82 4.30 -15.23
CA ASP A 40 -10.11 4.69 -15.83
C ASP A 40 -10.85 5.77 -15.02
N GLY A 41 -10.37 6.10 -13.81
CA GLY A 41 -10.96 7.07 -12.89
C GLY A 41 -11.87 6.46 -11.82
N SER A 42 -12.13 5.15 -11.88
CA SER A 42 -12.95 4.44 -10.90
C SER A 42 -12.31 4.48 -9.50
N ILE A 43 -13.13 4.64 -8.46
CA ILE A 43 -12.65 4.72 -7.07
C ILE A 43 -13.11 3.49 -6.31
N GLY A 44 -12.19 2.83 -5.62
CA GLY A 44 -12.47 1.63 -4.85
C GLY A 44 -12.04 1.77 -3.41
N PHE A 45 -12.77 1.06 -2.55
CA PHE A 45 -12.49 0.95 -1.14
C PHE A 45 -12.39 -0.52 -0.77
N VAL A 46 -11.40 -0.89 0.04
CA VAL A 46 -11.24 -2.26 0.55
C VAL A 46 -11.17 -2.27 2.06
N ALA A 47 -11.82 -3.26 2.67
CA ALA A 47 -11.79 -3.55 4.10
C ALA A 47 -11.89 -5.07 4.31
N GLY A 48 -11.74 -5.56 5.55
CA GLY A 48 -12.07 -6.95 5.88
C GLY A 48 -10.94 -7.74 6.54
N PRO A 49 -10.98 -7.95 7.87
CA PRO A 49 -9.94 -8.69 8.60
C PRO A 49 -10.06 -10.22 8.57
N ASP A 50 -11.11 -10.74 7.94
CA ASP A 50 -11.34 -12.17 7.77
C ASP A 50 -11.40 -12.56 6.29
N LEU A 51 -12.22 -11.84 5.52
CA LEU A 51 -12.28 -11.90 4.07
C LEU A 51 -12.22 -10.48 3.51
N PRO A 52 -11.41 -10.21 2.47
CA PRO A 52 -11.41 -8.91 1.79
C PRO A 52 -12.77 -8.61 1.16
N VAL A 53 -13.24 -7.40 1.38
CA VAL A 53 -14.46 -6.83 0.80
C VAL A 53 -14.06 -5.58 0.03
N LEU A 54 -14.55 -5.46 -1.19
CA LEU A 54 -14.30 -4.36 -2.11
C LEU A 54 -15.62 -3.64 -2.40
N LYS A 55 -15.60 -2.30 -2.35
CA LYS A 55 -16.67 -1.42 -2.85
C LYS A 55 -16.11 -0.62 -4.00
N VAL A 56 -16.80 -0.56 -5.13
CA VAL A 56 -16.32 0.07 -6.37
C VAL A 56 -17.32 1.11 -6.85
N PHE A 57 -16.84 2.33 -7.07
CA PHE A 57 -17.54 3.38 -7.79
C PHE A 57 -16.96 3.50 -9.19
N ARG A 58 -17.70 3.01 -10.19
CA ARG A 58 -17.35 3.20 -11.60
C ARG A 58 -17.53 4.67 -11.98
N THR A 59 -16.78 5.13 -12.98
CA THR A 59 -16.92 6.48 -13.54
C THR A 59 -18.31 6.73 -14.12
N GLU A 60 -18.92 5.70 -14.70
CA GLU A 60 -20.28 5.70 -15.22
C GLU A 60 -21.17 4.78 -14.36
N GLY A 61 -21.66 5.29 -13.23
CA GLY A 61 -22.54 4.53 -12.35
C GLY A 61 -23.11 5.38 -11.21
N ALA A 62 -24.41 5.23 -10.96
CA ALA A 62 -25.08 5.90 -9.82
C ALA A 62 -24.92 5.13 -8.50
N ALA A 63 -24.73 3.80 -8.57
CA ALA A 63 -24.62 2.92 -7.42
C ALA A 63 -23.28 2.16 -7.43
N PRO A 64 -22.68 1.88 -6.26
CA PRO A 64 -21.45 1.11 -6.18
C PRO A 64 -21.70 -0.40 -6.32
N ASP A 65 -20.72 -1.11 -6.87
CA ASP A 65 -20.65 -2.58 -6.82
C ASP A 65 -19.91 -3.04 -5.57
N TYR A 66 -20.33 -4.17 -4.99
CA TYR A 66 -19.64 -4.78 -3.86
C TYR A 66 -19.18 -6.19 -4.20
N TYR A 67 -17.97 -6.54 -3.73
CA TYR A 67 -17.39 -7.85 -3.91
C TYR A 67 -16.78 -8.38 -2.61
N ILE A 68 -16.86 -9.68 -2.39
CA ILE A 68 -16.19 -10.38 -1.29
C ILE A 68 -15.32 -11.50 -1.84
N ARG A 69 -14.08 -11.61 -1.34
CA ARG A 69 -13.17 -12.68 -1.73
C ARG A 69 -13.26 -13.84 -0.75
N PHE A 70 -13.38 -15.05 -1.29
CA PHE A 70 -13.23 -16.29 -0.53
C PHE A 70 -11.88 -16.91 -0.82
N GLU A 71 -11.23 -17.40 0.24
CA GLU A 71 -10.03 -18.21 0.12
C GLU A 71 -10.04 -19.30 1.20
N ALA A 72 -9.89 -20.54 0.77
CA ALA A 72 -9.82 -21.69 1.67
C ALA A 72 -8.81 -22.72 1.16
N LYS A 73 -8.09 -23.32 2.11
CA LYS A 73 -7.17 -24.45 1.88
C LYS A 73 -7.58 -25.62 2.73
N LYS A 74 -8.07 -26.70 2.12
CA LYS A 74 -8.33 -27.95 2.86
C LYS A 74 -8.36 -29.14 1.91
N GLY A 75 -7.67 -30.20 2.28
CA GLY A 75 -7.70 -31.46 1.51
C GLY A 75 -9.09 -32.13 1.47
N ALA A 76 -10.01 -31.72 2.37
CA ALA A 76 -11.34 -32.32 2.48
C ALA A 76 -12.20 -32.16 1.22
N PHE A 77 -11.94 -31.15 0.39
CA PHE A 77 -12.71 -30.91 -0.84
C PHE A 77 -11.92 -31.23 -2.12
N GLN A 78 -10.77 -31.91 -2.01
CA GLN A 78 -9.90 -32.23 -3.16
C GLN A 78 -10.56 -33.12 -4.22
N LYS A 79 -11.52 -33.93 -3.82
CA LYS A 79 -12.23 -34.87 -4.70
C LYS A 79 -13.65 -34.40 -5.04
N GLU A 80 -14.05 -33.23 -4.55
CA GLU A 80 -15.39 -32.71 -4.77
C GLU A 80 -15.44 -32.03 -6.15
N THR A 81 -16.48 -32.35 -6.93
CA THR A 81 -16.64 -31.86 -8.31
C THR A 81 -17.54 -30.64 -8.40
N ALA A 82 -18.30 -30.35 -7.34
CA ALA A 82 -19.12 -29.16 -7.19
C ALA A 82 -18.91 -28.60 -5.78
N ILE A 83 -18.51 -27.34 -5.71
CA ILE A 83 -18.28 -26.61 -4.46
C ILE A 83 -18.90 -25.23 -4.63
N HIS A 84 -19.66 -24.78 -3.64
CA HIS A 84 -20.24 -23.45 -3.58
C HIS A 84 -19.80 -22.74 -2.29
N ALA A 85 -19.52 -21.44 -2.36
CA ALA A 85 -19.29 -20.65 -1.16
C ALA A 85 -20.62 -20.18 -0.56
N ARG A 86 -20.70 -20.17 0.76
CA ARG A 86 -21.87 -19.69 1.50
C ARG A 86 -21.45 -18.80 2.66
N VAL A 87 -22.09 -17.65 2.82
CA VAL A 87 -22.00 -16.83 4.04
C VAL A 87 -23.28 -17.00 4.83
N LEU A 88 -23.15 -17.23 6.14
CA LEU A 88 -24.24 -17.08 7.10
C LEU A 88 -23.95 -15.88 8.00
N ALA A 89 -24.90 -14.95 8.11
CA ALA A 89 -24.90 -13.82 9.03
C ALA A 89 -26.09 -13.98 9.99
N ASP A 90 -25.83 -14.11 11.29
CA ASP A 90 -26.83 -14.46 12.32
C ASP A 90 -27.70 -15.67 11.95
N GLY A 91 -27.08 -16.68 11.32
CA GLY A 91 -27.75 -17.91 10.88
C GLY A 91 -28.58 -17.76 9.60
N LYS A 92 -28.68 -16.55 9.02
CA LYS A 92 -29.33 -16.31 7.73
C LYS A 92 -28.32 -16.35 6.61
N GLU A 93 -28.67 -17.00 5.51
CA GLU A 93 -27.84 -17.07 4.33
C GLU A 93 -27.83 -15.74 3.58
N ILE A 94 -26.64 -15.28 3.20
CA ILE A 94 -26.42 -14.13 2.32
C ILE A 94 -26.24 -14.67 0.92
N ALA A 95 -27.00 -14.14 -0.04
CA ALA A 95 -26.90 -14.55 -1.43
C ALA A 95 -25.53 -14.14 -2.00
N LEU A 96 -24.79 -15.10 -2.53
CA LEU A 96 -23.51 -14.86 -3.19
C LEU A 96 -23.63 -15.18 -4.68
N GLU A 97 -23.34 -14.21 -5.53
CA GLU A 97 -23.25 -14.45 -6.97
C GLU A 97 -21.77 -14.55 -7.38
N PRO A 98 -21.31 -15.68 -7.94
CA PRO A 98 -19.91 -15.84 -8.32
C PRO A 98 -19.52 -14.90 -9.45
N VAL A 99 -18.35 -14.26 -9.32
CA VAL A 99 -17.73 -13.49 -10.40
C VAL A 99 -17.08 -14.45 -11.38
N GLY A 100 -17.82 -14.80 -12.43
CA GLY A 100 -17.40 -15.77 -13.45
C GLY A 100 -17.78 -17.21 -13.09
N ASP A 101 -17.09 -18.18 -13.69
CA ASP A 101 -17.37 -19.61 -13.49
C ASP A 101 -16.81 -20.11 -12.15
N GLU A 102 -17.70 -20.40 -11.20
CA GLU A 102 -17.35 -20.87 -9.85
C GLU A 102 -16.52 -22.16 -9.87
N VAL A 103 -16.70 -23.02 -10.87
CA VAL A 103 -15.91 -24.26 -11.00
C VAL A 103 -14.42 -23.94 -11.17
N ARG A 104 -14.08 -22.81 -11.80
CA ARG A 104 -12.68 -22.37 -11.97
C ARG A 104 -12.06 -21.80 -10.69
N MET A 105 -12.88 -21.51 -9.67
CA MET A 105 -12.39 -21.06 -8.36
C MET A 105 -11.81 -22.22 -7.54
N HIS A 106 -12.13 -23.46 -7.92
CA HIS A 106 -11.60 -24.66 -7.28
C HIS A 106 -10.36 -25.21 -8.00
N SER A 107 -9.28 -25.43 -7.24
CA SER A 107 -8.05 -26.06 -7.72
C SER A 107 -7.49 -27.04 -6.70
N SER A 108 -7.74 -28.34 -6.92
CA SER A 108 -7.23 -29.45 -6.10
C SER A 108 -7.47 -29.21 -4.59
N LYS A 109 -6.51 -28.66 -3.84
CA LYS A 109 -6.63 -28.42 -2.39
C LYS A 109 -7.03 -26.99 -2.00
N TRP A 110 -7.30 -26.15 -2.99
CA TRP A 110 -7.54 -24.72 -2.83
C TRP A 110 -8.87 -24.31 -3.45
N PHE A 111 -9.54 -23.39 -2.78
CA PHE A 111 -10.69 -22.68 -3.32
C PHE A 111 -10.43 -21.19 -3.16
N ALA A 112 -10.45 -20.44 -4.26
CA ALA A 112 -10.22 -19.00 -4.24
C ALA A 112 -11.04 -18.31 -5.33
N GLY A 113 -11.87 -17.35 -4.92
CA GLY A 113 -12.87 -16.78 -5.80
C GLY A 113 -13.46 -15.48 -5.28
N TRP A 114 -14.19 -14.80 -6.15
CA TRP A 114 -14.88 -13.55 -5.83
C TRP A 114 -16.37 -13.69 -6.04
N TYR A 115 -17.13 -13.01 -5.20
CA TYR A 115 -18.58 -12.99 -5.26
C TYR A 115 -19.09 -11.56 -5.19
N CYS A 116 -20.13 -11.25 -5.96
CA CYS A 116 -20.86 -10.00 -5.86
C CYS A 116 -21.74 -10.02 -4.60
N LEU A 117 -21.93 -8.84 -4.01
CA LEU A 117 -22.87 -8.59 -2.92
C LEU A 117 -23.79 -7.43 -3.30
N SER A 118 -25.05 -7.47 -2.87
CA SER A 118 -25.90 -6.28 -2.91
C SER A 118 -25.56 -5.32 -1.77
N ALA A 119 -25.97 -4.05 -1.89
CA ALA A 119 -25.84 -3.09 -0.80
C ALA A 119 -26.61 -3.53 0.47
N ASP A 120 -27.76 -4.19 0.28
CA ASP A 120 -28.58 -4.74 1.37
C ASP A 120 -27.86 -5.89 2.08
N ASP A 121 -27.17 -6.75 1.33
CA ASP A 121 -26.34 -7.83 1.90
C ASP A 121 -25.19 -7.27 2.73
N VAL A 122 -24.49 -6.25 2.23
CA VAL A 122 -23.42 -5.57 2.97
C VAL A 122 -23.95 -4.91 4.24
N SER A 123 -25.13 -4.29 4.20
CA SER A 123 -25.80 -3.70 5.37
C SER A 123 -26.20 -4.76 6.40
N ALA A 124 -26.78 -5.88 5.94
CA ALA A 124 -27.16 -7.01 6.77
C ALA A 124 -25.93 -7.61 7.45
N MET A 125 -24.85 -7.83 6.70
CA MET A 125 -23.57 -8.28 7.24
C MET A 125 -22.97 -7.24 8.20
N GLY A 126 -23.11 -5.94 7.93
CA GLY A 126 -22.66 -4.89 8.86
C GLY A 126 -23.38 -4.87 10.20
N SER A 127 -24.58 -5.45 10.28
CA SER A 127 -25.40 -5.47 11.50
C SER A 127 -25.33 -6.79 12.26
N ALA A 128 -24.68 -7.81 11.69
CA ALA A 128 -24.69 -9.15 12.24
C ALA A 128 -23.74 -9.31 13.43
N ALA A 129 -24.17 -10.12 14.42
CA ALA A 129 -23.37 -10.45 15.60
C ALA A 129 -22.47 -11.67 15.35
N GLU A 130 -22.93 -12.62 14.54
CA GLU A 130 -22.19 -13.84 14.22
C GLU A 130 -22.09 -14.09 12.71
N PHE A 131 -20.93 -14.59 12.29
CA PHE A 131 -20.66 -14.96 10.91
C PHE A 131 -20.11 -16.37 10.79
N SER A 132 -20.51 -17.05 9.73
CA SER A 132 -19.91 -18.31 9.31
C SER A 132 -19.70 -18.30 7.80
N PHE A 133 -18.44 -18.40 7.38
CA PHE A 133 -18.04 -18.63 5.99
C PHE A 133 -17.92 -20.12 5.75
N GLN A 134 -18.55 -20.65 4.70
CA GLN A 134 -18.61 -22.07 4.45
C GLN A 134 -18.30 -22.38 2.98
N LEU A 135 -17.70 -23.55 2.75
CA LEU A 135 -17.74 -24.20 1.45
C LEU A 135 -18.64 -25.42 1.56
N VAL A 136 -19.62 -25.51 0.68
CA VAL A 136 -20.59 -26.60 0.62
C VAL A 136 -20.39 -27.41 -0.65
N GLY A 137 -20.51 -28.73 -0.53
CA GLY A 137 -20.49 -29.66 -1.66
C GLY A 137 -21.91 -30.06 -2.09
N ALA A 138 -22.00 -31.11 -2.90
CA ALA A 138 -23.28 -31.67 -3.30
C ALA A 138 -24.18 -32.01 -2.10
N GLY A 139 -25.46 -31.65 -2.19
CA GLY A 139 -26.45 -31.88 -1.14
C GLY A 139 -26.22 -31.06 0.14
N ASP A 140 -25.70 -29.83 0.02
CA ASP A 140 -25.43 -28.89 1.13
C ASP A 140 -24.48 -29.41 2.21
N LYS A 141 -23.69 -30.43 1.88
CA LYS A 141 -22.67 -30.97 2.79
C LYS A 141 -21.61 -29.91 3.05
N VAL A 142 -21.49 -29.49 4.31
CA VAL A 142 -20.44 -28.54 4.72
C VAL A 142 -19.06 -29.21 4.68
N LEU A 143 -18.20 -28.74 3.78
CA LEU A 143 -16.84 -29.25 3.57
C LEU A 143 -15.80 -28.46 4.38
N TRP A 144 -16.05 -27.17 4.54
CA TRP A 144 -15.19 -26.23 5.25
C TRP A 144 -16.03 -25.15 5.92
N THR A 145 -15.56 -24.68 7.08
CA THR A 145 -16.18 -23.58 7.83
C THR A 145 -15.08 -22.73 8.46
N GLN A 146 -15.26 -21.41 8.40
CA GLN A 146 -14.53 -20.43 9.17
C GLN A 146 -15.51 -19.52 9.91
N LYS A 147 -15.38 -19.44 11.24
CA LYS A 147 -16.13 -18.46 12.03
C LYS A 147 -15.55 -17.08 11.74
N GLY A 148 -16.39 -16.12 11.36
CA GLY A 148 -15.95 -14.72 11.23
C GLY A 148 -15.77 -14.06 12.60
N LYS A 149 -14.89 -13.06 12.66
CA LYS A 149 -14.64 -12.25 13.84
C LYS A 149 -15.63 -11.08 13.89
N LEU A 150 -15.90 -10.55 15.08
CA LEU A 150 -16.72 -9.34 15.29
C LEU A 150 -16.27 -8.15 14.42
N LYS A 151 -14.96 -8.06 14.14
CA LYS A 151 -14.37 -7.03 13.29
C LYS A 151 -14.82 -7.09 11.82
N THR A 152 -15.43 -8.20 11.37
CA THR A 152 -16.05 -8.29 10.04
C THR A 152 -17.26 -7.36 9.93
N ALA A 153 -18.13 -7.28 10.94
CA ALA A 153 -19.26 -6.35 10.97
C ALA A 153 -18.77 -4.89 10.88
N GLU A 154 -17.77 -4.53 11.69
CA GLU A 154 -17.16 -3.19 11.65
C GLU A 154 -16.57 -2.85 10.27
N ALA A 155 -15.90 -3.81 9.61
CA ALA A 155 -15.37 -3.62 8.27
C ALA A 155 -16.48 -3.38 7.25
N MET A 156 -17.58 -4.13 7.32
CA MET A 156 -18.76 -3.95 6.47
C MET A 156 -19.43 -2.59 6.71
N GLN A 157 -19.56 -2.15 7.95
CA GLN A 157 -20.08 -0.82 8.27
C GLN A 157 -19.20 0.29 7.72
N LYS A 158 -17.87 0.17 7.87
CA LYS A 158 -16.91 1.17 7.39
C LYS A 158 -16.87 1.24 5.87
N ILE A 159 -16.86 0.10 5.18
CA ILE A 159 -16.84 0.09 3.71
C ILE A 159 -18.16 0.58 3.13
N ALA A 160 -19.31 0.27 3.76
CA ALA A 160 -20.61 0.78 3.34
C ALA A 160 -20.66 2.32 3.37
N LYS A 161 -20.07 2.95 4.39
CA LYS A 161 -20.02 4.41 4.57
C LYS A 161 -19.00 5.13 3.68
N ALA A 162 -18.01 4.43 3.14
CA ALA A 162 -16.93 5.05 2.36
C ALA A 162 -17.44 5.53 0.99
N GLU A 163 -17.29 6.81 0.71
CA GLU A 163 -17.78 7.48 -0.50
C GLU A 163 -16.64 8.08 -1.33
N PRO A 164 -16.84 8.38 -2.63
CA PRO A 164 -15.78 8.91 -3.49
C PRO A 164 -15.08 10.16 -2.93
N LYS A 165 -15.84 11.01 -2.23
CA LYS A 165 -15.32 12.20 -1.55
C LYS A 165 -14.33 11.90 -0.41
N ASP A 166 -14.36 10.68 0.12
CA ASP A 166 -13.48 10.23 1.19
C ASP A 166 -12.14 9.73 0.63
N TYR A 167 -12.01 9.52 -0.69
CA TYR A 167 -10.72 9.26 -1.31
C TYR A 167 -9.77 10.44 -1.07
N LEU A 168 -8.59 10.15 -0.50
CA LEU A 168 -7.52 11.13 -0.35
C LEU A 168 -6.41 10.88 -1.38
N ARG A 169 -5.88 9.65 -1.39
CA ARG A 169 -4.86 9.16 -2.32
C ARG A 169 -4.77 7.64 -2.22
N GLU A 170 -3.89 7.05 -3.03
CA GLU A 170 -3.62 5.62 -3.01
C GLU A 170 -3.29 5.09 -1.59
N GLY A 171 -4.05 4.08 -1.16
CA GLY A 171 -3.98 3.47 0.16
C GLY A 171 -4.67 4.24 1.29
N LYS A 172 -5.27 5.42 1.05
CA LYS A 172 -5.81 6.28 2.12
C LYS A 172 -7.16 6.94 1.83
N ILE A 173 -8.02 6.90 2.84
CA ILE A 173 -9.20 7.77 2.95
C ILE A 173 -8.89 9.01 3.79
N ARG A 174 -9.69 10.06 3.64
CA ARG A 174 -9.72 11.23 4.53
C ARG A 174 -10.12 10.74 5.93
N ALA A 175 -9.35 11.15 6.94
CA ALA A 175 -9.74 10.96 8.34
C ALA A 175 -10.93 11.88 8.72
N GLU A 176 -11.35 11.90 9.98
CA GLU A 176 -12.41 12.82 10.43
C GLU A 176 -11.87 14.26 10.58
N ALA A 177 -10.61 14.40 10.96
CA ALA A 177 -9.91 15.69 11.05
C ALA A 177 -8.58 15.70 10.28
N ALA A 178 -8.24 16.84 9.65
CA ALA A 178 -7.00 17.01 8.90
C ALA A 178 -5.75 16.76 9.77
N ALA A 179 -5.80 17.17 11.04
CA ALA A 179 -4.73 16.93 12.03
C ALA A 179 -4.46 15.43 12.28
N GLU A 180 -5.43 14.55 12.06
CA GLU A 180 -5.26 13.10 12.19
C GLU A 180 -4.64 12.49 10.94
N SER A 181 -4.91 13.07 9.76
CA SER A 181 -4.37 12.64 8.47
C SER A 181 -2.84 12.75 8.39
N VAL A 182 -2.27 13.75 9.06
CA VAL A 182 -0.83 14.06 9.05
C VAL A 182 0.00 13.21 10.02
N ARG A 183 -0.60 12.25 10.75
CA ARG A 183 0.19 11.21 11.44
C ARG A 183 0.99 10.42 10.42
N ALA A 184 2.20 10.06 10.81
CA ALA A 184 3.20 9.58 9.88
C ALA A 184 2.70 8.38 9.06
N ASP A 185 2.81 8.49 7.74
CA ASP A 185 2.34 7.43 6.87
C ASP A 185 3.44 6.39 6.77
N SER A 186 3.24 5.23 7.39
CA SER A 186 4.21 4.16 7.27
C SER A 186 4.18 3.48 5.91
N ARG A 187 3.15 3.69 5.06
CA ARG A 187 2.96 2.91 3.83
C ARG A 187 2.56 3.73 2.59
N PRO A 188 3.34 4.74 2.17
CA PRO A 188 3.06 5.51 0.97
C PRO A 188 3.12 4.66 -0.31
N ARG A 189 2.34 5.08 -1.32
CA ARG A 189 2.14 4.35 -2.58
C ARG A 189 2.11 5.28 -3.76
N VAL A 190 2.58 4.78 -4.90
CA VAL A 190 2.57 5.50 -6.17
C VAL A 190 2.38 4.52 -7.32
N PHE A 191 1.52 4.88 -8.28
CA PHE A 191 1.40 4.17 -9.55
C PHE A 191 2.36 4.79 -10.58
N LEU A 192 3.15 3.94 -11.25
CA LEU A 192 4.13 4.30 -12.26
C LEU A 192 3.68 3.77 -13.63
N PRO A 193 3.02 4.58 -14.48
CA PRO A 193 2.51 4.15 -15.77
C PRO A 193 3.64 3.73 -16.74
N ASN A 194 3.39 2.66 -17.48
CA ASN A 194 4.24 2.06 -18.52
C ASN A 194 5.65 1.66 -18.07
N VAL A 195 5.82 1.42 -16.76
CA VAL A 195 7.10 1.02 -16.15
C VAL A 195 6.97 -0.39 -15.62
N SER A 196 7.97 -1.24 -15.87
CA SER A 196 7.99 -2.62 -15.35
C SER A 196 8.51 -2.68 -13.91
N PRO A 197 8.07 -3.65 -13.09
CA PRO A 197 8.54 -3.81 -11.71
C PRO A 197 10.07 -3.89 -11.60
N GLU A 198 10.71 -4.60 -12.52
CA GLU A 198 12.16 -4.77 -12.54
C GLU A 198 12.88 -3.45 -12.82
N THR A 199 12.28 -2.57 -13.64
CA THR A 199 12.80 -1.22 -13.88
C THR A 199 12.81 -0.41 -12.58
N VAL A 200 11.73 -0.52 -11.80
CA VAL A 200 11.60 0.15 -10.50
C VAL A 200 12.63 -0.39 -9.51
N GLN A 201 12.77 -1.72 -9.40
CA GLN A 201 13.76 -2.34 -8.50
C GLN A 201 15.20 -1.95 -8.83
N VAL A 202 15.56 -1.90 -10.11
CA VAL A 202 16.88 -1.44 -10.56
C VAL A 202 17.11 0.02 -10.14
N ARG A 203 16.11 0.90 -10.27
CA ARG A 203 16.26 2.30 -9.84
C ARG A 203 16.37 2.44 -8.32
N ILE A 204 15.61 1.66 -7.56
CA ILE A 204 15.74 1.62 -6.10
C ILE A 204 17.18 1.22 -5.74
N TYR A 205 17.74 0.20 -6.40
CA TYR A 205 19.14 -0.17 -6.21
C TYR A 205 20.11 0.96 -6.56
N ASP A 206 19.92 1.63 -7.70
CA ASP A 206 20.75 2.79 -8.08
C ASP A 206 20.70 3.89 -7.03
N TYR A 207 19.50 4.16 -6.49
CA TYR A 207 19.32 5.15 -5.43
C TYR A 207 20.10 4.77 -4.17
N LEU A 208 20.09 3.49 -3.79
CA LEU A 208 20.90 3.02 -2.67
C LEU A 208 22.40 3.17 -2.93
N GLU A 209 22.87 2.93 -4.16
CA GLU A 209 24.27 3.14 -4.53
C GLU A 209 24.67 4.63 -4.57
N GLU A 210 23.74 5.52 -4.93
CA GLU A 210 23.89 6.98 -4.82
C GLU A 210 24.01 7.39 -3.35
N LEU A 211 23.10 6.92 -2.50
CA LEU A 211 23.10 7.17 -1.05
C LEU A 211 24.37 6.66 -0.37
N LYS A 212 24.92 5.52 -0.81
CA LYS A 212 26.21 5.00 -0.35
C LYS A 212 27.40 5.91 -0.71
N LYS A 213 27.25 6.86 -1.63
CA LYS A 213 28.33 7.80 -2.00
C LYS A 213 28.15 9.15 -1.31
N ASP A 214 26.93 9.49 -0.92
CA ASP A 214 26.61 10.73 -0.23
C ASP A 214 27.22 10.79 1.18
N LYS A 215 27.91 11.89 1.48
CA LYS A 215 28.63 12.07 2.75
C LYS A 215 27.68 12.43 3.89
N GLU A 216 26.62 13.19 3.61
CA GLU A 216 25.62 13.56 4.63
C GLU A 216 24.80 12.34 5.02
N THR A 217 24.35 11.55 4.04
CA THR A 217 23.67 10.28 4.30
C THR A 217 24.58 9.29 5.03
N LYS A 218 25.87 9.16 4.72
CA LYS A 218 26.77 8.28 5.50
C LYS A 218 26.89 8.63 6.98
N ALA A 219 26.75 9.91 7.34
CA ALA A 219 26.84 10.35 8.72
C ALA A 219 25.58 9.96 9.52
N ASP A 220 24.43 9.99 8.85
CA ASP A 220 23.12 9.65 9.42
C ASP A 220 22.82 8.12 9.33
N TRP A 221 23.47 7.41 8.41
CA TRP A 221 23.15 6.04 8.01
C TRP A 221 24.43 5.22 7.78
N GLN A 222 24.78 4.33 8.71
CA GLN A 222 26.04 3.57 8.64
C GLN A 222 26.17 2.68 7.38
N GLY A 223 25.04 2.35 6.72
CA GLY A 223 25.00 1.72 5.40
C GLY A 223 23.62 1.15 5.10
N PHE A 224 23.35 0.81 3.84
CA PHE A 224 22.13 0.11 3.42
C PHE A 224 22.45 -1.02 2.45
N THR A 225 21.80 -2.16 2.67
CA THR A 225 21.95 -3.35 1.82
C THR A 225 20.57 -3.78 1.30
N PRO A 226 20.42 -3.93 -0.04
CA PRO A 226 19.22 -4.50 -0.63
C PRO A 226 19.22 -6.03 -0.50
N TYR A 227 18.08 -6.59 -0.14
CA TYR A 227 17.79 -8.02 -0.02
C TYR A 227 16.58 -8.36 -0.88
N VAL A 228 16.76 -9.29 -1.82
CA VAL A 228 15.68 -9.81 -2.64
C VAL A 228 14.91 -10.86 -1.84
N HIS A 229 13.60 -10.71 -1.77
CA HIS A 229 12.73 -11.67 -1.11
C HIS A 229 12.47 -12.90 -1.99
N THR A 230 11.97 -13.99 -1.40
CA THR A 230 11.49 -15.14 -2.18
C THR A 230 10.28 -14.81 -3.06
N ASN A 231 9.60 -13.70 -2.75
CA ASN A 231 8.62 -13.07 -3.61
C ASN A 231 9.35 -12.02 -4.44
N GLU A 232 9.44 -12.24 -5.75
CA GLU A 232 10.22 -11.42 -6.68
C GLU A 232 9.68 -10.00 -6.83
N CYS A 233 8.45 -9.72 -6.37
CA CYS A 233 7.89 -8.37 -6.32
C CYS A 233 8.43 -7.53 -5.14
N ILE A 234 9.18 -8.13 -4.20
CA ILE A 234 9.58 -7.48 -2.95
C ILE A 234 11.09 -7.29 -2.88
N LEU A 235 11.48 -6.05 -2.59
CA LEU A 235 12.84 -5.64 -2.30
C LEU A 235 12.89 -5.06 -0.88
N ALA A 236 13.57 -5.74 0.03
CA ALA A 236 13.83 -5.22 1.37
C ALA A 236 15.15 -4.44 1.39
N VAL A 237 15.17 -3.32 2.09
CA VAL A 237 16.32 -2.46 2.27
C VAL A 237 16.58 -2.35 3.77
N LEU A 238 17.62 -3.04 4.22
CA LEU A 238 18.04 -3.06 5.61
C LEU A 238 19.24 -2.17 5.78
N GLY A 239 19.18 -1.25 6.74
CA GLY A 239 20.35 -0.46 7.11
C GLY A 239 21.27 -1.20 8.07
N GLU A 240 22.49 -0.72 8.21
CA GLU A 240 23.39 -1.16 9.27
C GLU A 240 22.81 -0.81 10.64
N SER A 241 23.03 -1.69 11.62
CA SER A 241 22.48 -1.55 12.97
C SER A 241 22.98 -0.26 13.61
N ILE A 242 22.08 0.58 14.11
CA ILE A 242 22.41 1.74 14.94
C ILE A 242 21.97 1.42 16.36
N GLY A 243 22.92 1.08 17.23
CA GLY A 243 22.61 0.50 18.54
C GLY A 243 21.92 -0.86 18.39
N ASP A 244 20.85 -1.09 19.14
CA ASP A 244 20.04 -2.34 19.11
C ASP A 244 18.95 -2.35 18.02
N SER A 245 18.94 -1.37 17.11
CA SER A 245 17.88 -1.19 16.10
C SER A 245 18.40 -1.31 14.68
N ILE A 246 17.63 -2.00 13.83
CA ILE A 246 17.92 -2.16 12.40
C ILE A 246 16.84 -1.41 11.61
N PRO A 247 17.17 -0.31 10.93
CA PRO A 247 16.19 0.36 10.09
C PRO A 247 15.84 -0.53 8.90
N LEU A 248 14.54 -0.64 8.63
CA LEU A 248 14.00 -1.44 7.53
C LEU A 248 13.04 -0.59 6.72
N VAL A 249 13.27 -0.55 5.41
CA VAL A 249 12.32 -0.09 4.41
C VAL A 249 12.08 -1.24 3.44
N THR A 250 10.83 -1.56 3.17
CA THR A 250 10.48 -2.58 2.18
C THR A 250 9.77 -1.93 1.01
N PHE A 251 10.14 -2.33 -0.19
CA PHE A 251 9.45 -1.94 -1.42
C PHE A 251 8.73 -3.15 -1.98
N GLU A 252 7.48 -2.95 -2.36
CA GLU A 252 6.71 -3.91 -3.14
C GLU A 252 6.45 -3.28 -4.51
N THR A 253 7.12 -3.80 -5.54
CA THR A 253 6.96 -3.41 -6.95
C THR A 253 5.99 -4.39 -7.59
N ILE A 254 4.72 -4.02 -7.63
CA ILE A 254 3.67 -4.93 -8.03
C ILE A 254 3.37 -4.71 -9.51
N PRO A 255 3.46 -5.76 -10.36
CA PRO A 255 3.00 -5.67 -11.73
C PRO A 255 1.54 -5.21 -11.75
N TYR A 256 1.27 -4.15 -12.49
CA TYR A 256 -0.05 -3.56 -12.62
C TYR A 256 -0.30 -3.34 -14.10
N GLN A 257 -1.52 -3.54 -14.59
CA GLN A 257 -1.72 -3.37 -16.02
C GLN A 257 -1.45 -1.92 -16.41
N GLY A 258 -0.67 -1.75 -17.48
CA GLY A 258 -0.22 -0.43 -17.90
C GLY A 258 0.82 0.20 -16.97
N GLY A 259 1.48 -0.54 -16.06
CA GLY A 259 2.58 -0.01 -15.25
C GLY A 259 3.01 -0.83 -14.04
N THR A 260 3.43 -0.15 -12.98
CA THR A 260 3.81 -0.75 -11.70
C THR A 260 3.16 0.02 -10.56
N LEU A 261 2.50 -0.68 -9.65
CA LEU A 261 2.14 -0.08 -8.36
C LEU A 261 3.30 -0.30 -7.39
N LEU A 262 3.91 0.79 -6.93
CA LEU A 262 4.95 0.76 -5.93
C LEU A 262 4.36 1.08 -4.56
N ALA A 263 4.54 0.17 -3.61
CA ALA A 263 4.30 0.41 -2.20
C ALA A 263 5.63 0.48 -1.45
N MET A 264 5.85 1.55 -0.69
CA MET A 264 6.98 1.69 0.21
C MET A 264 6.48 1.53 1.64
N MET A 265 7.06 0.60 2.39
CA MET A 265 6.70 0.31 3.77
C MET A 265 7.86 0.68 4.68
N LYS A 266 7.58 1.55 5.63
CA LYS A 266 8.50 2.06 6.65
C LYS A 266 8.26 1.38 8.01
N ASP A 267 7.35 0.42 8.05
CA ASP A 267 7.11 -0.54 9.13
C ASP A 267 6.86 -1.95 8.57
N GLN A 268 7.06 -2.98 9.37
CA GLN A 268 6.80 -4.39 9.09
C GLN A 268 6.39 -5.11 10.36
N GLU A 269 5.55 -6.14 10.25
CA GLU A 269 5.30 -7.07 11.35
C GLU A 269 6.32 -8.22 11.32
N TYR A 270 6.89 -8.52 12.47
CA TYR A 270 7.89 -9.55 12.73
C TYR A 270 7.36 -10.51 13.78
N TYR A 271 7.29 -11.81 13.48
CA TYR A 271 6.93 -12.80 14.50
C TYR A 271 8.17 -13.36 15.17
N ASP A 272 8.31 -13.11 16.46
CA ASP A 272 9.37 -13.72 17.26
C ASP A 272 8.93 -15.11 17.71
N LYS A 273 9.61 -16.14 17.19
CA LYS A 273 9.34 -17.53 17.51
C LYS A 273 9.59 -17.91 18.98
N TYR A 274 10.50 -17.20 19.67
CA TYR A 274 10.83 -17.45 21.07
C TYR A 274 9.83 -16.76 22.00
N ALA A 275 9.43 -15.53 21.68
CA ALA A 275 8.41 -14.79 22.42
C ALA A 275 6.98 -15.21 22.05
N LYS A 276 6.81 -15.96 20.95
CA LYS A 276 5.52 -16.40 20.40
C LYS A 276 4.54 -15.24 20.17
N GLN A 277 5.06 -14.09 19.76
CA GLN A 277 4.26 -12.90 19.53
C GLN A 277 4.80 -12.06 18.36
N PHE A 278 3.93 -11.23 17.80
CA PHE A 278 4.28 -10.27 16.76
C PHE A 278 4.83 -8.98 17.36
N PHE A 279 5.84 -8.43 16.71
CA PHE A 279 6.45 -7.13 16.96
C PHE A 279 6.38 -6.31 15.68
N THR A 280 6.22 -4.99 15.79
CA THR A 280 6.39 -4.11 14.63
C THR A 280 7.84 -3.64 14.59
N ILE A 281 8.52 -3.79 13.46
CA ILE A 281 9.88 -3.31 13.20
C ILE A 281 9.85 -2.27 12.07
N GLY A 282 10.72 -1.26 12.10
CA GLY A 282 10.80 -0.27 11.02
C GLY A 282 11.23 1.11 11.49
N MET A 283 11.13 2.08 10.59
CA MET A 283 11.47 3.48 10.85
C MET A 283 10.40 4.21 11.68
N MET A 284 9.21 3.63 11.84
CA MET A 284 8.04 4.27 12.47
C MET A 284 7.19 3.27 13.24
N THR A 285 6.96 3.49 14.54
CA THR A 285 5.84 2.84 15.25
C THR A 285 5.12 3.84 16.14
N ALA A 286 3.78 3.84 16.09
CA ALA A 286 2.93 4.57 17.04
C ALA A 286 2.64 3.73 18.30
N ASP A 287 2.80 2.41 18.20
CA ASP A 287 2.45 1.44 19.24
C ASP A 287 3.72 0.83 19.86
N GLY A 288 4.30 1.57 20.79
CA GLY A 288 4.70 1.03 22.09
C GLY A 288 5.97 0.19 22.25
N PHE A 289 6.61 -0.39 21.23
CA PHE A 289 7.84 -1.18 21.47
C PHE A 289 8.87 -1.22 20.34
N VAL A 290 9.08 -0.08 19.66
CA VAL A 290 10.38 0.24 19.05
C VAL A 290 10.84 1.56 19.64
N ILE A 291 12.09 1.56 20.09
CA ILE A 291 12.69 2.62 20.89
C ILE A 291 12.54 3.96 20.17
N ASP A 292 11.99 4.91 20.92
CA ASP A 292 11.75 6.32 20.61
C ASP A 292 13.06 7.10 20.39
N LEU A 293 13.88 6.65 19.44
CA LEU A 293 15.15 7.30 19.10
C LEU A 293 14.91 8.27 17.94
N THR A 294 15.02 9.56 18.27
CA THR A 294 15.58 10.65 17.45
C THR A 294 14.82 11.20 16.23
N SER A 295 14.83 12.53 16.16
CA SER A 295 14.52 13.37 14.99
C SER A 295 15.21 12.94 13.69
N VAL A 296 16.30 12.16 13.78
CA VAL A 296 17.03 11.57 12.65
C VAL A 296 16.10 10.69 11.81
N TRP A 297 15.31 9.79 12.42
CA TRP A 297 14.42 8.89 11.66
C TRP A 297 13.23 9.61 11.01
N ARG A 298 12.77 10.74 11.58
CA ARG A 298 11.73 11.56 10.96
C ARG A 298 12.23 12.28 9.71
N GLY A 299 13.39 12.94 9.78
CA GLY A 299 13.99 13.59 8.60
C GLY A 299 14.31 12.58 7.49
N THR A 300 14.73 11.39 7.90
CA THR A 300 14.90 10.20 7.07
C THR A 300 13.61 9.73 6.38
N ALA A 301 12.49 9.61 7.10
CA ALA A 301 11.22 9.19 6.55
C ALA A 301 10.73 10.17 5.48
N ASP A 302 10.94 11.48 5.70
CA ASP A 302 10.62 12.52 4.73
C ASP A 302 11.53 12.45 3.48
N ARG A 303 12.83 12.13 3.64
CA ARG A 303 13.73 11.87 2.49
C ARG A 303 13.23 10.72 1.62
N TRP A 304 12.76 9.62 2.23
CA TRP A 304 12.18 8.48 1.52
C TRP A 304 10.84 8.82 0.83
N ASP A 305 9.99 9.62 1.46
CA ASP A 305 8.77 10.10 0.80
C ASP A 305 9.11 11.03 -0.39
N GLY A 306 10.17 11.83 -0.27
CA GLY A 306 10.71 12.64 -1.37
C GLY A 306 11.30 11.80 -2.51
N PHE A 307 11.89 10.64 -2.20
CA PHE A 307 12.35 9.69 -3.22
C PHE A 307 11.21 9.22 -4.13
N LEU A 308 9.99 8.99 -3.60
CA LEU A 308 8.84 8.64 -4.44
C LEU A 308 8.47 9.73 -5.45
N ASN A 309 8.61 11.01 -5.07
CA ASN A 309 8.37 12.14 -5.98
C ASN A 309 9.40 12.17 -7.10
N ASN A 310 10.68 11.98 -6.77
CA ASN A 310 11.76 11.93 -7.75
C ASN A 310 11.59 10.74 -8.69
N LEU A 311 11.27 9.56 -8.14
CA LEU A 311 11.03 8.36 -8.90
C LEU A 311 9.87 8.54 -9.89
N TYR A 312 8.77 9.17 -9.48
CA TYR A 312 7.66 9.49 -10.37
C TYR A 312 8.08 10.42 -11.50
N ARG A 313 8.81 11.51 -11.22
CA ARG A 313 9.34 12.43 -12.25
C ARG A 313 10.26 11.74 -13.26
N GLU A 314 11.11 10.83 -12.76
CA GLU A 314 12.05 10.09 -13.59
C GLU A 314 11.36 9.11 -14.54
N MET A 315 10.30 8.46 -14.08
CA MET A 315 9.70 7.30 -14.75
C MET A 315 8.33 7.58 -15.39
N SER A 316 7.73 8.75 -15.16
CA SER A 316 6.36 9.03 -15.58
C SER A 316 6.19 10.46 -16.09
N PRO A 317 5.28 10.69 -17.06
CA PRO A 317 4.85 12.03 -17.40
C PRO A 317 4.27 12.72 -16.16
N HIS A 318 4.67 13.96 -15.94
CA HIS A 318 4.33 14.67 -14.70
C HIS A 318 4.02 16.14 -14.97
N ALA A 319 3.20 16.71 -14.10
CA ALA A 319 2.83 18.11 -14.11
C ALA A 319 3.85 18.97 -13.36
N GLU A 320 4.31 20.04 -14.00
CA GLU A 320 5.06 21.12 -13.36
C GLU A 320 4.21 22.39 -13.31
N PHE A 321 3.89 22.82 -12.09
CA PHE A 321 3.19 24.07 -11.87
C PHE A 321 4.17 25.24 -11.85
N PRO A 322 3.73 26.47 -12.16
CA PRO A 322 4.58 27.66 -12.16
C PRO A 322 4.85 28.17 -10.73
N PHE A 323 5.08 27.27 -9.77
CA PHE A 323 5.44 27.58 -8.40
C PHE A 323 6.04 26.37 -7.69
N GLU A 324 6.83 26.63 -6.65
CA GLU A 324 7.21 25.64 -5.63
C GLU A 324 6.42 25.84 -4.33
N ILE A 325 6.30 24.77 -3.54
CA ILE A 325 5.64 24.82 -2.22
C ILE A 325 6.60 24.52 -1.07
N SER A 326 6.50 25.36 -0.04
CA SER A 326 6.97 25.08 1.31
C SER A 326 5.79 24.67 2.20
N HIS A 327 6.09 24.23 3.42
CA HIS A 327 5.05 23.88 4.38
C HIS A 327 5.42 24.34 5.79
N LYS A 328 4.40 24.56 6.62
CA LYS A 328 4.51 24.71 8.07
C LYS A 328 3.49 23.79 8.73
N ASN A 329 3.89 23.12 9.81
CA ASN A 329 2.98 22.34 10.62
C ASN A 329 2.35 23.25 11.69
N GLU A 330 1.03 23.26 11.79
CA GLU A 330 0.29 24.01 12.80
C GLU A 330 -0.50 23.04 13.70
N LYS A 331 -0.25 23.12 15.01
CA LYS A 331 -0.78 22.16 15.99
C LYS A 331 -2.30 22.25 16.03
N GLY A 332 -2.97 21.16 15.64
CA GLY A 332 -4.43 21.05 15.63
C GLY A 332 -5.08 21.44 14.30
N GLU A 333 -4.34 22.04 13.37
CA GLU A 333 -4.89 22.49 12.07
C GLU A 333 -4.35 21.67 10.89
N GLY A 334 -3.26 20.93 11.08
CA GLY A 334 -2.63 20.12 10.03
C GLY A 334 -1.43 20.84 9.39
N ASN A 335 -1.12 20.49 8.14
CA ASN A 335 -0.06 21.17 7.39
C ASN A 335 -0.62 22.34 6.58
N ARG A 336 0.08 23.46 6.60
CA ARG A 336 -0.21 24.62 5.76
C ARG A 336 0.87 24.76 4.70
N PHE A 337 0.46 25.12 3.48
CA PHE A 337 1.31 25.09 2.29
C PHE A 337 1.45 26.47 1.69
N PHE A 338 2.68 26.90 1.41
CA PHE A 338 2.94 28.26 0.94
C PHE A 338 3.78 28.26 -0.33
N VAL A 339 3.40 29.09 -1.29
CA VAL A 339 4.16 29.36 -2.52
C VAL A 339 5.50 30.00 -2.18
N THR A 340 6.60 29.54 -2.77
CA THR A 340 7.94 30.13 -2.55
C THR A 340 8.57 30.71 -3.80
N GLU A 341 8.40 30.07 -4.95
CA GLU A 341 9.06 30.47 -6.21
C GLU A 341 8.02 30.64 -7.34
N PRO A 342 7.16 31.66 -7.28
CA PRO A 342 6.16 31.87 -8.31
C PRO A 342 6.82 32.25 -9.65
N ARG A 343 6.40 31.57 -10.71
CA ARG A 343 6.76 31.82 -12.11
C ARG A 343 5.55 32.33 -12.91
N THR A 344 4.51 32.80 -12.21
CA THR A 344 3.27 33.35 -12.77
C THR A 344 2.90 34.62 -12.02
N ALA A 345 2.25 35.57 -12.71
CA ALA A 345 1.75 36.79 -12.09
C ALA A 345 0.50 36.58 -11.22
N ARG A 346 -0.11 35.39 -11.25
CA ARG A 346 -1.33 35.07 -10.50
C ARG A 346 -1.06 34.64 -9.06
N LEU A 347 0.19 34.39 -8.70
CA LEU A 347 0.60 33.93 -7.37
C LEU A 347 1.79 34.76 -6.90
N ALA A 348 1.86 35.01 -5.60
CA ALA A 348 2.98 35.64 -4.94
C ALA A 348 3.67 34.66 -3.97
N ALA A 349 4.95 34.90 -3.70
CA ALA A 349 5.64 34.18 -2.64
C ALA A 349 4.99 34.49 -1.29
N GLY A 350 4.69 33.45 -0.50
CA GLY A 350 3.95 33.55 0.75
C GLY A 350 2.45 33.29 0.63
N ASP A 351 1.89 33.22 -0.58
CA ASP A 351 0.49 32.82 -0.77
C ASP A 351 0.25 31.39 -0.28
N GLU A 352 -0.83 31.17 0.44
CA GLU A 352 -1.20 29.89 1.03
C GLU A 352 -2.11 29.09 0.10
N ILE A 353 -1.73 27.84 -0.22
CA ILE A 353 -2.60 26.89 -0.92
C ILE A 353 -3.54 26.23 0.09
N ILE A 354 -4.82 26.62 0.07
CA ILE A 354 -5.84 26.09 0.98
C ILE A 354 -6.45 24.79 0.45
N ALA A 355 -6.70 24.72 -0.86
CA ALA A 355 -7.29 23.55 -1.50
C ALA A 355 -6.82 23.36 -2.95
N VAL A 356 -6.87 22.12 -3.42
CA VAL A 356 -6.57 21.69 -4.78
C VAL A 356 -7.76 20.86 -5.29
N ASP A 357 -8.43 21.31 -6.35
CA ASP A 357 -9.67 20.75 -6.90
C ASP A 357 -10.74 20.50 -5.81
N GLY A 358 -10.93 21.49 -4.94
CA GLY A 358 -11.87 21.43 -3.82
C GLY A 358 -11.43 20.54 -2.64
N ALA A 359 -10.33 19.80 -2.75
CA ALA A 359 -9.76 19.02 -1.64
C ALA A 359 -8.83 19.92 -0.80
N SER A 360 -9.09 20.02 0.50
CA SER A 360 -8.26 20.83 1.40
C SER A 360 -6.83 20.31 1.45
N ALA A 361 -5.87 21.23 1.32
CA ALA A 361 -4.45 20.94 1.37
C ALA A 361 -4.00 20.44 2.75
N ALA A 362 -4.71 20.81 3.83
CA ALA A 362 -4.39 20.46 5.20
C ALA A 362 -4.37 18.95 5.48
N TRP A 363 -5.05 18.16 4.64
CA TRP A 363 -5.09 16.70 4.72
C TRP A 363 -3.80 16.03 4.28
N TYR A 364 -2.92 16.73 3.56
CA TYR A 364 -1.74 16.16 2.94
C TYR A 364 -0.48 16.39 3.76
N LYS A 365 0.43 15.41 3.72
CA LYS A 365 1.84 15.66 4.07
C LYS A 365 2.58 16.39 2.97
N PRO A 366 3.76 16.95 3.26
CA PRO A 366 4.49 17.74 2.28
C PRO A 366 4.81 17.01 1.00
N ASN A 367 5.38 15.80 1.09
CA ASN A 367 5.70 15.03 -0.09
C ASN A 367 4.46 14.38 -0.72
N GLU A 368 3.40 14.13 0.04
CA GLU A 368 2.13 13.63 -0.50
C GLU A 368 1.44 14.68 -1.37
N LEU A 369 1.37 15.95 -0.94
CA LEU A 369 0.79 17.01 -1.76
C LEU A 369 1.61 17.22 -3.04
N ARG A 370 2.95 17.20 -2.93
CA ARG A 370 3.83 17.27 -4.10
C ARG A 370 3.57 16.13 -5.09
N LEU A 371 3.43 14.90 -4.61
CA LEU A 371 3.10 13.76 -5.47
C LEU A 371 1.75 13.95 -6.17
N VAL A 372 0.73 14.39 -5.42
CA VAL A 372 -0.61 14.67 -5.97
C VAL A 372 -0.53 15.71 -7.07
N LEU A 373 0.23 16.80 -6.88
CA LEU A 373 0.43 17.82 -7.89
C LEU A 373 1.14 17.27 -9.14
N LEU A 374 2.19 16.45 -8.96
CA LEU A 374 2.91 15.81 -10.08
C LEU A 374 2.01 14.91 -10.94
N GLN A 375 0.97 14.33 -10.34
CA GLN A 375 0.06 13.40 -11.00
C GLN A 375 -1.11 14.08 -11.73
N LYS A 376 -1.29 15.40 -11.56
CA LYS A 376 -2.40 16.13 -12.20
C LYS A 376 -2.29 16.10 -13.72
N GLN A 377 -3.45 15.99 -14.37
CA GLN A 377 -3.58 16.05 -15.82
C GLN A 377 -4.52 17.20 -16.16
N GLY A 378 -4.04 18.17 -16.92
CA GLY A 378 -4.84 19.33 -17.32
C GLY A 378 -5.02 20.39 -16.22
N THR A 379 -6.01 21.26 -16.40
CA THR A 379 -6.23 22.44 -15.55
C THR A 379 -6.66 22.04 -14.14
N VAL A 380 -6.05 22.65 -13.14
CA VAL A 380 -6.31 22.42 -11.71
C VAL A 380 -6.78 23.72 -11.07
N VAL A 381 -7.80 23.61 -10.21
CA VAL A 381 -8.35 24.75 -9.47
C VAL A 381 -7.72 24.80 -8.09
N PHE A 382 -7.03 25.90 -7.78
CA PHE A 382 -6.44 26.15 -6.47
C PHE A 382 -7.30 27.16 -5.72
N ARG A 383 -7.68 26.88 -4.47
CA ARG A 383 -8.14 27.92 -3.54
C ARG A 383 -6.92 28.45 -2.81
N VAL A 384 -6.65 29.74 -2.97
CA VAL A 384 -5.44 30.39 -2.46
C VAL A 384 -5.85 31.49 -1.48
N ARG A 385 -5.11 31.63 -0.38
CA ARG A 385 -5.18 32.80 0.48
C ARG A 385 -3.94 33.64 0.27
N HIS A 386 -4.13 34.87 -0.19
CA HIS A 386 -3.06 35.81 -0.40
C HIS A 386 -2.52 36.35 0.92
N THR A 387 -1.32 36.93 0.86
CA THR A 387 -0.66 37.52 2.03
C THR A 387 -1.44 38.67 2.70
N ASP A 388 -2.39 39.29 1.99
CA ASP A 388 -3.31 40.31 2.52
C ASP A 388 -4.57 39.71 3.18
N GLY A 389 -4.71 38.38 3.19
CA GLY A 389 -5.82 37.64 3.77
C GLY A 389 -7.00 37.42 2.82
N THR A 390 -6.96 37.94 1.60
CA THR A 390 -8.00 37.66 0.59
C THR A 390 -7.91 36.22 0.10
N GLU A 391 -9.06 35.62 -0.23
CA GLU A 391 -9.12 34.26 -0.78
C GLU A 391 -9.68 34.28 -2.21
N GLU A 392 -9.01 33.58 -3.13
CA GLU A 392 -9.38 33.49 -4.55
C GLU A 392 -9.30 32.03 -5.04
N GLU A 393 -10.15 31.67 -6.01
CA GLU A 393 -9.98 30.45 -6.80
C GLU A 393 -9.22 30.73 -8.10
N ILE A 394 -8.09 30.05 -8.27
CA ILE A 394 -7.15 30.25 -9.37
C ILE A 394 -7.04 28.94 -10.16
N ALA A 395 -7.55 28.93 -11.39
CA ALA A 395 -7.37 27.81 -12.31
C ALA A 395 -6.00 27.90 -13.01
N LEU A 396 -5.12 26.91 -12.83
CA LEU A 396 -3.81 26.85 -13.47
C LEU A 396 -3.66 25.56 -14.27
N ALA A 397 -3.17 25.68 -15.50
CA ALA A 397 -2.70 24.54 -16.27
C ALA A 397 -1.22 24.30 -15.97
N PRO A 398 -0.80 23.08 -15.59
CA PRO A 398 0.60 22.75 -15.46
C PRO A 398 1.24 22.58 -16.84
N GLU A 399 2.56 22.72 -16.90
CA GLU A 399 3.35 22.20 -18.00
C GLU A 399 3.47 20.68 -17.85
N MET A 400 3.18 19.92 -18.91
CA MET A 400 3.32 18.47 -18.89
C MET A 400 4.71 18.08 -19.38
N CYS A 401 5.52 17.57 -18.47
CA CYS A 401 6.89 17.16 -18.73
C CYS A 401 6.96 15.66 -19.02
N PRO A 402 7.75 15.22 -20.03
CA PRO A 402 8.04 13.81 -20.22
C PRO A 402 8.89 13.25 -19.06
N PRO A 403 8.95 11.93 -18.89
CA PRO A 403 9.85 11.30 -17.92
C PRO A 403 11.29 11.79 -18.11
N THR A 404 11.96 12.23 -17.04
CA THR A 404 13.31 12.81 -17.16
C THR A 404 14.40 11.76 -17.39
N ARG A 405 14.13 10.49 -17.08
CA ARG A 405 15.08 9.37 -17.23
C ARG A 405 14.41 8.23 -17.98
N MET A 406 14.61 8.15 -19.30
CA MET A 406 14.55 6.85 -19.99
C MET A 406 15.94 6.21 -19.91
N PRO A 407 16.15 5.13 -19.13
CA PRO A 407 17.47 4.53 -19.01
C PRO A 407 17.78 3.70 -20.26
N ALA A 408 18.36 4.35 -21.27
CA ALA A 408 19.13 3.67 -22.30
C ALA A 408 20.50 3.28 -21.73
N GLU A 409 20.54 2.35 -20.77
CA GLU A 409 21.78 1.69 -20.32
C GLU A 409 21.52 0.18 -20.15
N ASN A 410 21.27 -0.49 -21.27
CA ASN A 410 20.87 -1.90 -21.29
C ASN A 410 21.95 -2.86 -20.74
N LEU A 411 23.23 -2.46 -20.70
CA LEU A 411 24.32 -3.35 -20.26
C LEU A 411 24.48 -3.39 -18.73
N ASP A 412 24.38 -2.24 -18.05
CA ASP A 412 24.47 -2.17 -16.58
C ASP A 412 23.18 -2.66 -15.92
N ARG A 413 22.04 -2.38 -16.55
CA ARG A 413 20.75 -2.94 -16.17
C ARG A 413 20.74 -4.46 -16.21
N ALA A 414 21.25 -5.08 -17.29
CA ALA A 414 21.31 -6.54 -17.39
C ALA A 414 22.16 -7.18 -16.26
N LYS A 415 23.28 -6.55 -15.86
CA LYS A 415 24.10 -7.02 -14.74
C LYS A 415 23.38 -6.89 -13.39
N LYS A 416 22.63 -5.82 -13.17
CA LYS A 416 21.82 -5.64 -11.96
C LYS A 416 20.65 -6.61 -11.90
N LEU A 417 20.00 -6.87 -13.03
CA LEU A 417 18.97 -7.91 -13.13
C LEU A 417 19.56 -9.30 -12.86
N ALA A 418 20.76 -9.60 -13.36
CA ALA A 418 21.47 -10.84 -13.03
C ALA A 418 21.82 -10.92 -11.53
N TYR A 419 22.27 -9.82 -10.92
CA TYR A 419 22.50 -9.75 -9.47
C TYR A 419 21.24 -10.11 -8.67
N PHE A 420 20.07 -9.60 -9.07
CA PHE A 420 18.80 -9.95 -8.41
C PHE A 420 18.39 -11.41 -8.66
N ALA A 421 18.62 -11.94 -9.87
CA ALA A 421 18.32 -13.33 -10.20
C ALA A 421 19.19 -14.32 -9.41
N GLU A 422 20.46 -14.00 -9.17
CA GLU A 422 21.41 -14.84 -8.44
C GLU A 422 21.26 -14.74 -6.92
N LYS A 423 20.96 -13.54 -6.39
CA LYS A 423 20.76 -13.31 -4.96
C LYS A 423 19.33 -13.55 -4.54
N LYS A 424 18.88 -14.80 -4.52
CA LYS A 424 17.71 -15.17 -3.72
C LYS A 424 18.17 -15.33 -2.27
N ALA A 425 17.79 -14.41 -1.39
CA ALA A 425 17.91 -14.71 0.02
C ALA A 425 17.00 -15.91 0.29
N ALA A 426 17.55 -16.99 0.84
CA ALA A 426 16.73 -17.97 1.54
C ALA A 426 16.11 -17.18 2.69
N ALA A 427 14.91 -16.65 2.50
CA ALA A 427 14.17 -16.10 3.60
C ALA A 427 14.02 -17.27 4.58
N SER A 428 14.79 -17.24 5.67
CA SER A 428 14.36 -17.97 6.85
C SER A 428 12.92 -17.51 7.08
N GLU A 429 12.01 -18.42 7.34
CA GLU A 429 10.60 -18.17 7.62
C GLU A 429 10.37 -17.04 8.65
N SER A 430 11.42 -16.57 9.33
CA SER A 430 11.44 -15.54 10.36
C SER A 430 11.74 -14.08 9.97
N TYR A 431 12.26 -13.70 8.80
CA TYR A 431 12.81 -12.32 8.68
C TYR A 431 11.85 -11.24 8.19
N VAL A 432 10.92 -11.52 7.29
CA VAL A 432 9.94 -10.52 6.86
C VAL A 432 8.66 -11.23 6.49
N HIS A 433 7.62 -11.08 7.31
CA HIS A 433 6.28 -11.45 6.88
C HIS A 433 5.79 -10.35 5.95
N THR A 434 6.16 -10.46 4.67
CA THR A 434 5.63 -9.59 3.63
C THR A 434 4.29 -10.10 3.19
N GLN A 435 3.29 -9.30 3.50
CA GLN A 435 1.93 -9.76 3.68
C GLN A 435 1.00 -9.22 2.58
N GLY A 436 1.21 -9.69 1.33
CA GLY A 436 0.24 -9.95 0.25
C GLY A 436 -0.51 -8.82 -0.46
N ASN A 437 -1.19 -9.24 -1.54
CA ASN A 437 -1.13 -8.60 -2.85
C ASN A 437 -2.35 -7.68 -3.12
N TYR A 438 -2.28 -6.43 -2.65
CA TYR A 438 -3.31 -5.39 -2.82
C TYR A 438 -3.81 -5.24 -4.28
N PRO A 439 -2.96 -5.32 -5.33
CA PRO A 439 -3.40 -5.23 -6.72
C PRO A 439 -4.29 -6.36 -7.22
N LYS A 440 -4.15 -7.58 -6.69
CA LYS A 440 -5.06 -8.69 -7.02
C LYS A 440 -6.46 -8.49 -6.40
N LEU A 441 -6.59 -7.60 -5.42
CA LEU A 441 -7.89 -7.24 -4.83
C LEU A 441 -8.65 -6.23 -5.68
N PHE A 442 -7.95 -5.31 -6.35
CA PHE A 442 -8.56 -4.32 -7.23
C PHE A 442 -8.71 -4.77 -8.68
N SER A 443 -8.29 -5.99 -9.01
CA SER A 443 -8.46 -6.52 -10.37
C SER A 443 -9.93 -6.66 -10.80
N LEU A 444 -10.87 -6.54 -9.86
CA LEU A 444 -12.30 -6.51 -10.13
C LEU A 444 -12.85 -5.11 -10.45
N MET A 445 -12.13 -4.05 -10.08
CA MET A 445 -12.60 -2.68 -10.29
C MET A 445 -12.61 -2.27 -11.75
N ASP A 446 -11.71 -2.84 -12.54
CA ASP A 446 -11.45 -2.42 -13.90
C ASP A 446 -11.12 -3.68 -14.70
N GLU A 447 -11.90 -3.91 -15.75
CA GLU A 447 -11.86 -5.12 -16.56
C GLU A 447 -10.53 -5.30 -17.27
N SER A 448 -9.77 -4.23 -17.41
CA SER A 448 -8.43 -4.26 -17.97
C SER A 448 -7.48 -5.09 -17.06
N TYR A 449 -7.68 -5.14 -15.74
CA TYR A 449 -6.91 -5.98 -14.79
C TYR A 449 -7.20 -7.48 -14.87
N ARG A 450 -8.24 -7.90 -15.60
CA ARG A 450 -8.41 -9.31 -15.90
C ARG A 450 -7.32 -9.64 -16.91
N ALA A 451 -6.24 -10.27 -16.46
CA ALA A 451 -5.29 -10.89 -17.38
C ALA A 451 -6.12 -11.63 -18.45
N ALA A 452 -5.97 -11.22 -19.71
CA ALA A 452 -6.37 -12.06 -20.81
C ALA A 452 -5.69 -13.43 -20.59
N PRO A 453 -6.42 -14.54 -20.83
CA PRO A 453 -6.08 -15.88 -20.37
C PRO A 453 -4.64 -16.34 -20.62
#